data_AF-A0A832WS95-F1
#
_entry.id   AF-A0A832WS95-F1
#
_cell.length_a   1.000
_cell.length_b   1.000
_cell.length_c   1.000
_cell.angle_alpha   90.00
_cell.angle_beta   90.00
_cell.angle_gamma   90.00
#
_symmetry.space_group_name_H-M   'P 1'
#
loop_
_entity.id
_entity.type
_entity.pdbx_description
1 polymer ?
#
loop_
_entity_poly.entity_id
_entity_poly.type
_entity_poly.pdbx_seq_one_letter_code
_entity_poly.pdbx_strand_id
1 'polypeptide(L)'
;MVFVSVAKRKVTERVRRRREPYDFKTDMFEGRFEPLIAAEDVTVEEGEDVIIKVEPIEIPPHTMVLLSPYARNPYGHVLAVAEEFPKMMELGRKVEQVYFAAVRHGRIRKGDVLGVLILIELKGEE
;
A
#
# COMPACT_ATOMS: atom_id res chain seq x y z
N MET A 1 -19.61 -0.12 17.50
CA MET A 1 -18.20 0.27 17.29
C MET A 1 -17.19 -0.88 17.48
N VAL A 2 -17.51 -1.97 18.18
CA VAL A 2 -16.57 -3.09 18.43
C VAL A 2 -16.41 -4.03 17.21
N PHE A 3 -17.47 -4.24 16.43
CA PHE A 3 -17.46 -5.18 15.29
C PHE A 3 -16.54 -4.79 14.13
N VAL A 4 -16.43 -3.49 13.81
CA VAL A 4 -15.55 -3.00 12.73
C VAL A 4 -14.07 -3.18 13.09
N SER A 5 -13.71 -2.98 14.36
CA SER A 5 -12.35 -3.18 14.87
C SER A 5 -11.91 -4.64 14.76
N VAL A 6 -12.80 -5.58 15.10
CA VAL A 6 -12.55 -7.03 14.98
C VAL A 6 -12.42 -7.45 13.51
N ALA A 7 -13.22 -6.89 12.61
CA ALA A 7 -13.11 -7.15 11.17
C ALA A 7 -11.80 -6.62 10.58
N LYS A 8 -11.39 -5.39 10.94
CA LYS A 8 -10.09 -4.80 10.54
C LYS A 8 -8.92 -5.68 10.99
N ARG A 9 -8.92 -6.16 12.24
CA ARG A 9 -7.91 -7.10 12.77
C ARG A 9 -7.90 -8.45 12.05
N LYS A 10 -9.07 -9.04 11.77
CA LYS A 10 -9.16 -10.33 11.08
C LYS A 10 -8.70 -10.30 9.62
N VAL A 11 -8.89 -9.18 8.92
CA VAL A 11 -8.40 -9.00 7.54
C VAL A 11 -6.88 -8.88 7.53
N THR A 12 -6.30 -8.05 8.41
CA THR A 12 -4.84 -7.93 8.55
C THR A 12 -4.19 -9.27 8.96
N GLU A 13 -4.84 -10.03 9.83
CA GLU A 13 -4.34 -11.33 10.29
C GLU A 13 -4.50 -12.46 9.25
N ARG A 14 -5.50 -12.39 8.37
CA ARG A 14 -5.64 -13.34 7.24
C ARG A 14 -4.61 -13.07 6.13
N VAL A 15 -4.31 -11.81 5.84
CA VAL A 15 -3.26 -11.44 4.85
C VAL A 15 -1.89 -11.96 5.31
N ARG A 16 -1.58 -11.88 6.60
CA ARG A 16 -0.32 -12.38 7.18
C ARG A 16 -0.16 -13.92 7.18
N ARG A 17 -1.20 -14.68 6.83
CA ARG A 17 -1.23 -16.16 6.96
C ARG A 17 -1.10 -16.90 5.62
N ARG A 18 -0.48 -16.29 4.60
CA ARG A 18 -0.10 -16.98 3.36
C ARG A 18 1.26 -17.65 3.52
N ARG A 19 1.34 -18.92 3.12
CA ARG A 19 2.54 -19.78 3.20
C ARG A 19 3.50 -19.59 2.02
N GLU A 20 3.09 -18.87 0.99
CA GLU A 20 3.86 -18.64 -0.22
C GLU A 20 4.37 -17.19 -0.24
N PRO A 21 5.56 -16.93 -0.81
CA PRO A 21 6.12 -15.58 -0.88
C PRO A 21 5.39 -14.67 -1.89
N TYR A 22 4.36 -15.17 -2.58
CA TYR A 22 3.58 -14.45 -3.58
C TYR A 22 2.06 -14.63 -3.38
N ASP A 23 1.30 -13.63 -3.81
CA ASP A 23 -0.16 -13.68 -3.84
C ASP A 23 -0.69 -14.31 -5.14
N PHE A 24 0.01 -14.08 -6.24
CA PHE A 24 -0.24 -14.69 -7.55
C PHE A 24 1.08 -14.94 -8.28
N LYS A 25 1.10 -15.95 -9.16
CA LYS A 25 2.27 -16.35 -9.93
C LYS A 25 1.84 -16.71 -11.35
N THR A 26 2.65 -16.28 -12.31
CA THR A 26 2.57 -16.70 -13.71
C THR A 26 3.94 -17.28 -14.12
N ASP A 27 4.05 -17.78 -15.33
CA ASP A 27 5.32 -18.25 -15.87
C ASP A 27 6.35 -17.09 -15.98
N MET A 28 5.86 -15.87 -16.24
CA MET A 28 6.70 -14.70 -16.50
C MET A 28 7.06 -13.88 -15.25
N PHE A 29 6.19 -13.86 -14.23
CA PHE A 29 6.39 -13.02 -13.05
C PHE A 29 5.68 -13.54 -11.80
N GLU A 30 6.18 -13.09 -10.65
CA GLU A 30 5.59 -13.33 -9.33
C GLU A 30 5.07 -12.02 -8.76
N GLY A 31 3.92 -12.05 -8.11
CA GLY A 31 3.22 -10.85 -7.68
C GLY A 31 2.73 -10.89 -6.24
N ARG A 32 2.82 -9.75 -5.54
CA ARG A 32 2.35 -9.54 -4.17
C ARG A 32 1.39 -8.36 -4.08
N PHE A 33 0.41 -8.47 -3.18
CA PHE A 33 -0.50 -7.41 -2.78
C PHE A 33 -0.10 -6.90 -1.39
N GLU A 34 0.51 -5.73 -1.34
CA GLU A 34 0.93 -5.11 -0.09
C GLU A 34 -0.09 -4.03 0.31
N PRO A 35 -0.75 -4.13 1.47
CA PRO A 35 -1.66 -3.08 1.93
C PRO A 35 -0.87 -1.83 2.33
N LEU A 36 -1.28 -0.67 1.85
CA LEU A 36 -0.74 0.63 2.29
C LEU A 36 -1.44 1.01 3.60
N ILE A 37 -0.76 0.81 4.73
CA ILE A 37 -1.32 1.02 6.09
C ILE A 37 -0.85 2.37 6.63
N ALA A 38 -1.76 3.24 7.06
CA ALA A 38 -1.41 4.52 7.67
C ALA A 38 -0.56 4.35 8.94
N ALA A 39 0.58 5.03 9.02
CA ALA A 39 1.46 5.02 10.19
C ALA A 39 1.17 6.16 11.19
N GLU A 40 0.29 7.09 10.82
CA GLU A 40 -0.09 8.27 11.60
C GLU A 40 -1.59 8.57 11.50
N ASP A 41 -2.08 9.41 12.42
CA ASP A 41 -3.44 9.96 12.37
C ASP A 41 -3.44 11.24 11.52
N VAL A 42 -4.33 11.35 10.55
CA VAL A 42 -4.47 12.52 9.67
C VAL A 42 -5.94 12.90 9.55
N THR A 43 -6.25 14.18 9.71
CA THR A 43 -7.55 14.74 9.31
C THR A 43 -7.42 15.24 7.89
N VAL A 44 -8.37 14.90 7.03
CA VAL A 44 -8.40 15.33 5.63
C VAL A 44 -9.66 16.11 5.31
N GLU A 45 -9.53 17.08 4.43
CA GLU A 45 -10.58 17.90 3.85
C GLU A 45 -10.95 17.42 2.44
N GLU A 46 -12.18 17.68 2.00
CA GLU A 46 -12.56 17.34 0.64
C GLU A 46 -11.84 18.23 -0.38
N GLY A 47 -11.19 17.59 -1.37
CA GLY A 47 -10.48 18.27 -2.46
C GLY A 47 -9.01 18.59 -2.21
N GLU A 48 -8.44 18.21 -1.06
CA GLU A 48 -7.00 18.36 -0.82
C GLU A 48 -6.19 17.10 -1.18
N ASP A 49 -4.93 17.33 -1.53
CA ASP A 49 -3.92 16.30 -1.68
C ASP A 49 -2.96 16.36 -0.48
N VAL A 50 -2.85 15.26 0.26
CA VAL A 50 -2.01 15.17 1.46
C VAL A 50 -0.97 14.06 1.34
N ILE A 51 0.18 14.28 1.95
CA ILE A 51 1.19 13.24 2.14
C ILE A 51 0.92 12.55 3.48
N ILE A 52 0.76 11.23 3.45
CA ILE A 52 0.49 10.41 4.63
C ILE A 52 1.61 9.38 4.77
N LYS A 53 2.21 9.28 5.97
CA LYS A 53 3.16 8.22 6.31
C LYS A 53 2.45 6.88 6.36
N VAL A 54 3.12 5.86 5.83
CA VAL A 54 2.63 4.48 5.88
C VAL A 54 3.62 3.57 6.59
N GLU A 55 3.13 2.40 7.01
CA GLU A 55 4.02 1.32 7.45
C GLU A 55 4.95 0.96 6.28
N PRO A 56 6.27 0.94 6.52
CA PRO A 56 7.28 0.52 5.55
C PRO A 56 6.93 -0.72 4.73
N ILE A 57 7.02 -0.59 3.41
CA ILE A 57 7.01 -1.72 2.48
C ILE A 57 8.34 -1.73 1.72
N GLU A 58 9.07 -2.83 1.84
CA GLU A 58 10.31 -3.04 1.08
C GLU A 58 9.98 -3.49 -0.35
N ILE A 59 10.59 -2.82 -1.32
CA ILE A 59 10.49 -3.14 -2.74
C ILE A 59 11.83 -3.72 -3.21
N PRO A 60 11.88 -5.00 -3.58
CA PRO A 60 13.09 -5.59 -4.13
C PRO A 60 13.55 -4.90 -5.42
N PRO A 61 14.86 -4.99 -5.76
CA PRO A 61 15.36 -4.63 -7.08
C PRO A 61 14.51 -5.22 -8.22
N HIS A 62 14.44 -4.52 -9.35
CA HIS A 62 13.74 -4.93 -10.57
C HIS A 62 12.24 -5.27 -10.38
N THR A 63 11.62 -4.73 -9.33
CA THR A 63 10.19 -4.91 -9.05
C THR A 63 9.36 -3.76 -9.63
N MET A 64 8.35 -4.07 -10.44
CA MET A 64 7.38 -3.08 -10.89
C MET A 64 6.37 -2.79 -9.77
N VAL A 65 6.03 -1.50 -9.63
CA VAL A 65 5.12 -1.01 -8.60
C VAL A 65 3.87 -0.47 -9.27
N LEU A 66 2.71 -1.04 -8.95
CA LEU A 66 1.41 -0.58 -9.45
C LEU A 66 0.48 -0.27 -8.29
N LEU A 67 -0.26 0.82 -8.39
CA LEU A 67 -1.37 1.10 -7.48
C LEU A 67 -2.61 0.34 -7.94
N SER A 68 -3.25 -0.39 -7.03
CA SER A 68 -4.57 -0.94 -7.29
C SER A 68 -5.57 0.21 -7.50
N PRO A 69 -6.28 0.25 -8.64
CA PRO A 69 -7.27 1.31 -8.92
C PRO A 69 -8.60 1.09 -8.16
N TYR A 70 -8.70 0.05 -7.35
CA TYR A 70 -9.89 -0.22 -6.55
C TYR A 70 -9.84 0.55 -5.23
N ALA A 71 -10.75 1.52 -5.07
CA ALA A 71 -10.86 2.36 -3.87
C ALA A 71 -11.12 1.53 -2.61
N ARG A 72 -10.24 1.68 -1.61
CA ARG A 72 -10.32 0.93 -0.34
C ARG A 72 -10.54 1.82 0.88
N ASN A 73 -10.19 3.10 0.78
CA ASN A 73 -10.40 4.08 1.84
C ASN A 73 -11.67 4.91 1.56
N PRO A 74 -12.56 5.12 2.54
CA PRO A 74 -13.80 5.87 2.33
C PRO A 74 -13.60 7.38 2.10
N TYR A 75 -12.41 7.92 2.40
CA TYR A 75 -12.11 9.34 2.33
C TYR A 75 -11.36 9.76 1.08
N GLY A 76 -10.88 8.82 0.25
CA GLY A 76 -10.03 9.18 -0.88
C GLY A 76 -9.27 8.01 -1.49
N HIS A 77 -8.29 8.35 -2.31
CA HIS A 77 -7.48 7.39 -3.05
C HIS A 77 -5.99 7.76 -3.04
N VAL A 78 -5.13 6.74 -2.98
CA VAL A 78 -3.70 6.93 -3.20
C VAL A 78 -3.44 7.21 -4.68
N LEU A 79 -2.67 8.25 -4.96
CA LEU A 79 -2.25 8.67 -6.31
C LEU A 79 -0.80 8.25 -6.61
N ALA A 80 0.07 8.27 -5.61
CA ALA A 80 1.48 7.92 -5.74
C ALA A 80 2.05 7.40 -4.41
N VAL A 81 3.16 6.68 -4.49
CA VAL A 81 3.96 6.23 -3.35
C VAL A 81 5.36 6.86 -3.43
N ALA A 82 5.98 7.07 -2.28
CA ALA A 82 7.32 7.64 -2.19
C ALA A 82 8.16 7.04 -1.06
N GLU A 83 9.48 7.09 -1.25
CA GLU A 83 10.50 7.00 -0.21
C GLU A 83 11.10 8.39 0.02
N GLU A 84 11.80 8.57 1.15
CA GLU A 84 12.47 9.82 1.50
C GLU A 84 13.48 10.27 0.42
N PHE A 85 14.21 9.33 -0.18
CA PHE A 85 15.18 9.59 -1.23
C PHE A 85 14.94 8.67 -2.42
N PRO A 86 14.62 9.19 -3.62
CA PRO A 86 14.30 8.36 -4.77
C PRO A 86 15.51 7.53 -5.18
N LYS A 87 15.33 6.21 -5.28
CA LYS A 87 16.35 5.30 -5.83
C LYS A 87 15.92 4.74 -7.18
N MET A 88 16.93 4.34 -7.95
CA MET A 88 16.74 3.62 -9.20
C MET A 88 16.16 2.21 -8.94
N MET A 89 15.52 1.63 -9.96
CA MET A 89 14.80 0.37 -9.81
C MET A 89 15.71 -0.85 -9.58
N GLU A 90 16.97 -0.76 -9.96
CA GLU A 90 18.04 -1.74 -9.77
C GLU A 90 18.48 -1.84 -8.31
N LEU A 91 18.10 -0.85 -7.49
CA LEU A 91 18.37 -0.83 -6.05
C LEU A 91 17.12 -1.23 -5.25
N GLY A 92 17.35 -1.68 -4.02
CA GLY A 92 16.26 -1.84 -3.05
C GLY A 92 15.60 -0.50 -2.74
N ARG A 93 14.30 -0.41 -2.98
CA ARG A 93 13.46 0.77 -2.74
C ARG A 93 12.53 0.51 -1.57
N LYS A 94 11.92 1.57 -1.07
CA LYS A 94 10.95 1.49 0.02
C LYS A 94 9.72 2.33 -0.29
N VAL A 95 8.60 2.00 0.32
CA VAL A 95 7.45 2.90 0.43
C VAL A 95 7.28 3.29 1.88
N GLU A 96 7.34 4.58 2.16
CA GLU A 96 7.18 5.16 3.50
C GLU A 96 6.13 6.27 3.53
N GLN A 97 5.77 6.80 2.36
CA GLN A 97 4.81 7.87 2.20
C GLN A 97 3.89 7.58 1.01
N VAL A 98 2.67 8.10 1.09
CA VAL A 98 1.72 8.09 -0.02
C VAL A 98 1.18 9.49 -0.25
N TYR A 99 0.97 9.84 -1.52
CA TYR A 99 0.17 10.99 -1.91
C TYR A 99 -1.29 10.53 -1.99
N PHE A 100 -2.15 11.17 -1.22
CA PHE A 100 -3.54 10.78 -1.05
C PHE A 100 -4.45 11.94 -1.43
N ALA A 101 -5.29 11.71 -2.44
CA ALA A 101 -6.34 12.64 -2.84
C ALA A 101 -7.59 12.39 -2.01
N ALA A 102 -7.95 13.36 -1.17
CA ALA A 102 -9.12 13.29 -0.34
C ALA A 102 -10.37 13.72 -1.13
N VAL A 103 -11.34 12.83 -1.24
CA VAL A 103 -12.62 13.07 -1.93
C VAL A 103 -13.76 13.38 -0.97
N ARG A 104 -13.51 13.25 0.35
CA ARG A 104 -14.46 13.55 1.42
C ARG A 104 -13.73 13.96 2.69
N HIS A 105 -14.32 14.88 3.45
CA HIS A 105 -13.85 15.20 4.80
C HIS A 105 -13.83 13.96 5.71
N GLY A 106 -12.76 13.77 6.48
CA GLY A 106 -12.62 12.58 7.30
C GLY A 106 -11.41 12.58 8.22
N ARG A 107 -11.32 11.54 9.05
CA ARG A 107 -10.15 11.27 9.88
C ARG A 107 -9.64 9.87 9.60
N ILE A 108 -8.48 9.81 8.96
CA ILE A 108 -7.68 8.61 8.76
C ILE A 108 -6.94 8.32 10.07
N ARG A 109 -7.04 7.10 10.58
CA ARG A 109 -6.33 6.69 11.79
C ARG A 109 -5.13 5.83 11.46
N LYS A 110 -4.13 5.85 12.33
CA LYS A 110 -3.04 4.87 12.30
C LYS A 110 -3.61 3.44 12.27
N GLY A 111 -3.13 2.63 11.34
CA GLY A 111 -3.60 1.26 11.09
C GLY A 111 -4.74 1.17 10.07
N ASP A 112 -5.26 2.28 9.55
CA ASP A 112 -6.23 2.26 8.46
C ASP A 112 -5.57 1.93 7.12
N VAL A 113 -6.29 1.18 6.29
CA VAL A 113 -5.84 0.86 4.92
C VAL A 113 -6.15 2.04 4.01
N LEU A 114 -5.14 2.56 3.33
CA LEU A 114 -5.22 3.65 2.37
C LEU A 114 -5.39 3.14 0.94
N GLY A 115 -4.82 1.98 0.63
CA GLY A 115 -4.84 1.37 -0.69
C GLY A 115 -4.14 0.02 -0.70
N VAL A 116 -3.89 -0.50 -1.89
CA VAL A 116 -3.12 -1.72 -2.11
C VAL A 116 -2.08 -1.44 -3.18
N LEU A 117 -0.84 -1.79 -2.89
CA LEU A 117 0.26 -1.82 -3.83
C LEU A 117 0.34 -3.22 -4.43
N ILE A 118 0.50 -3.29 -5.74
CA ILE A 118 0.78 -4.52 -6.47
C ILE A 118 2.26 -4.48 -6.82
N LEU A 119 3.03 -5.39 -6.25
CA LEU A 119 4.43 -5.58 -6.56
C LEU A 119 4.54 -6.73 -7.55
N ILE A 120 5.19 -6.50 -8.69
CA ILE A 120 5.43 -7.52 -9.72
C ILE A 120 6.93 -7.66 -9.88
N GLU A 121 7.46 -8.78 -9.41
CA GLU A 121 8.87 -9.13 -9.53
C GLU A 121 9.11 -9.66 -10.95
N LEU A 122 9.89 -8.91 -11.73
CA LEU A 122 10.28 -9.30 -13.08
C LEU A 122 11.38 -10.35 -12.96
N LYS A 123 11.18 -11.53 -13.57
CA LYS A 123 12.26 -12.50 -13.72
C LYS A 123 13.18 -11.97 -14.82
N GLY A 124 14.46 -11.78 -14.50
CA GLY A 124 15.46 -11.57 -15.53
C GLY A 124 15.50 -12.79 -16.45
N GLU A 125 15.70 -12.58 -17.75
CA GLU A 125 16.16 -13.66 -18.62
C GLU A 125 17.56 -14.05 -18.15
N GLU A 126 17.73 -15.28 -17.66
CA GLU A 126 19.05 -15.87 -17.40
C GLU A 126 19.81 -16.16 -18.70
#